data_AF-A0A962VUE0-F1
#
_entry.id   AF-A0A962VUE0-F1
#
_cell.length_a   1.000
_cell.length_b   1.000
_cell.length_c   1.000
_cell.angle_alpha   90.00
_cell.angle_beta   90.00
_cell.angle_gamma   90.00
#
_symmetry.space_group_name_H-M   'P 1'
#
loop_
_entity.id
_entity.type
_entity.pdbx_description
1 polymer ?
#
loop_
_entity_poly.entity_id
_entity_poly.type
_entity_poly.pdbx_seq_one_letter_code
_entity_poly.pdbx_strand_id
1 'polypeptide(L)'
;MSTADLQFTRYTAITPKRLSKRFTHVGGALIKEGGGNMTDGIAERLTVASLAEFATLLPTLTPNQALSYGINGHDRARVVVKEAVVSTHGDLPVIARTRDYFEWSSGPGVMMLDYDPATDAPPLARDALYAALLNACPMLIDTPMVWRPSASSCIHAGDQELRGIAGQRLYVPVLDARDIPRAGQALFDRLWLAGHGRYELSKSGAFLSRSLIDASVFQPERLDFCGGADCGKGLVQKLPDPIIFHPNAAYLDTALISDLSADERQTLATLQDTLKQALAEEQARVRETWIASRVDECVKSLPEAEQEVTRPILERVYRQAAEGGRLGLDFALTIVKKGGKARKIMTVREVLHDRKAWHEATTLDPLEPDYLDGQARLVGWLNLRAREPYLQSQAHGGSRYFLGVEPAPIPEPPLVDDGYLEALMWDAETKAEQKSAIERTATIRCIPGELPEMVDQAEAILCRHETNFYQRSGQLVRWCVSHPETVRGVTRPGGAILILSQDADYLLDRLNRLIQWERWNEREQEYRVCNAPRPVATTLLARRGHWNAQRLVAVINAPTLRPDGSVLDQSGY
;
A
#
# COMPACT_ATOMS: atom_id res chain seq x y z
N MET A 1 1.11 6.36 -36.32
CA MET A 1 1.75 6.67 -35.03
C MET A 1 2.21 5.36 -34.46
N SER A 2 3.49 5.22 -34.09
CA SER A 2 4.00 3.97 -33.51
C SER A 2 3.22 3.69 -32.21
N THR A 3 2.35 2.68 -32.23
CA THR A 3 1.81 2.10 -31.00
C THR A 3 2.97 1.40 -30.33
N ALA A 4 3.34 1.87 -29.14
CA ALA A 4 4.43 1.26 -28.39
C ALA A 4 3.92 -0.07 -27.80
N ASP A 5 4.73 -1.13 -27.91
CA ASP A 5 4.28 -2.49 -27.63
C ASP A 5 3.85 -2.69 -26.17
N LEU A 6 2.75 -3.41 -25.96
CA LEU A 6 2.28 -3.77 -24.63
C LEU A 6 3.03 -5.00 -24.12
N GLN A 7 3.61 -4.88 -22.91
CA GLN A 7 4.34 -5.97 -22.26
C GLN A 7 3.59 -6.47 -21.02
N PHE A 8 3.58 -7.79 -20.85
CA PHE A 8 2.97 -8.47 -19.70
C PHE A 8 3.50 -9.91 -19.62
N THR A 9 3.20 -10.61 -18.54
CA THR A 9 3.66 -11.99 -18.31
C THR A 9 2.51 -12.98 -18.42
N ARG A 10 2.66 -14.00 -19.26
CA ARG A 10 1.79 -15.19 -19.25
C ARG A 10 2.38 -16.25 -18.35
N TYR A 11 1.55 -16.82 -17.49
CA TYR A 11 1.88 -17.97 -16.68
C TYR A 11 1.22 -19.22 -17.25
N THR A 12 1.95 -20.33 -17.24
CA THR A 12 1.41 -21.67 -17.48
C THR A 12 1.76 -22.54 -16.29
N ALA A 13 0.75 -23.00 -15.56
CA ALA A 13 0.94 -23.83 -14.38
C ALA A 13 1.32 -25.25 -14.76
N ILE A 14 2.32 -25.77 -14.05
CA ILE A 14 2.69 -27.20 -14.04
C ILE A 14 2.04 -27.85 -12.82
N THR A 15 2.19 -27.21 -11.65
CA THR A 15 1.57 -27.61 -10.39
C THR A 15 0.86 -26.41 -9.75
N PRO A 16 -0.44 -26.49 -9.49
CA PRO A 16 -1.38 -27.54 -9.92
C PRO A 16 -1.65 -27.48 -11.44
N LYS A 17 -2.26 -28.54 -11.99
CA LYS A 17 -2.61 -28.61 -13.43
C LYS A 17 -3.72 -27.62 -13.87
N ARG A 18 -4.28 -26.86 -12.94
CA ARG A 18 -5.37 -25.89 -13.15
C ARG A 18 -5.17 -24.69 -12.25
N LEU A 19 -5.31 -23.49 -12.79
CA LEU A 19 -5.31 -22.24 -12.03
C LEU A 19 -6.72 -21.69 -11.84
N SER A 20 -7.55 -21.72 -12.89
CA SER A 20 -8.91 -21.21 -12.85
C SER A 20 -9.85 -22.04 -11.96
N LYS A 21 -10.99 -21.44 -11.65
CA LYS A 21 -12.11 -22.10 -10.95
C LYS A 21 -12.66 -23.25 -11.80
N ARG A 22 -13.09 -24.33 -11.13
CA ARG A 22 -13.82 -25.44 -11.79
C ARG A 22 -15.29 -25.37 -11.47
N PHE A 23 -16.10 -25.75 -12.46
CA PHE A 23 -17.53 -25.93 -12.28
C PHE A 23 -17.92 -27.38 -12.56
N THR A 24 -18.75 -27.95 -11.69
CA THR A 24 -19.36 -29.28 -11.89
C THR A 24 -20.86 -29.18 -11.66
N HIS A 25 -21.62 -30.09 -12.24
CA HIS A 25 -23.07 -30.15 -12.10
C HIS A 25 -23.45 -31.44 -11.38
N VAL A 26 -23.93 -31.34 -10.15
CA VAL A 26 -24.27 -32.49 -9.29
C VAL A 26 -25.68 -32.29 -8.76
N GLY A 27 -26.56 -33.27 -8.99
CA GLY A 27 -27.93 -33.23 -8.47
C GLY A 27 -28.77 -32.03 -8.93
N GLY A 28 -28.49 -31.46 -10.11
CA GLY A 28 -29.18 -30.27 -10.62
C GLY A 28 -28.63 -28.94 -10.08
N ALA A 29 -27.56 -28.97 -9.27
CA ALA A 29 -26.90 -27.78 -8.75
C ALA A 29 -25.54 -27.56 -9.40
N LEU A 30 -25.24 -26.30 -9.71
CA LEU A 30 -23.93 -25.87 -10.18
C LEU A 30 -22.98 -25.70 -8.98
N ILE A 31 -21.99 -26.57 -8.86
CA ILE A 31 -20.97 -26.52 -7.83
C ILE A 31 -19.74 -25.80 -8.37
N LYS A 32 -19.27 -24.80 -7.62
CA LYS A 32 -18.06 -24.02 -7.91
C LYS A 32 -16.94 -24.47 -6.98
N GLU A 33 -15.83 -24.89 -7.56
CA GLU A 33 -14.59 -25.18 -6.85
C GLU A 33 -13.56 -24.06 -7.06
N GLY A 34 -12.75 -23.82 -6.04
CA GLY A 34 -11.65 -22.86 -6.10
C GLY A 34 -10.62 -23.14 -7.20
N GLY A 35 -9.88 -22.09 -7.53
CA GLY A 35 -8.69 -22.17 -8.37
C GLY A 35 -7.50 -22.81 -7.65
N GLY A 36 -6.44 -23.06 -8.41
CA GLY A 36 -5.19 -23.60 -7.91
C GLY A 36 -4.18 -22.53 -7.53
N ASN A 37 -3.45 -22.73 -6.42
CA ASN A 37 -2.30 -21.90 -6.09
C ASN A 37 -1.07 -22.44 -6.82
N MET A 38 -0.56 -21.70 -7.80
CA MET A 38 0.64 -22.11 -8.54
C MET A 38 1.85 -22.24 -7.61
N THR A 39 2.39 -23.45 -7.47
CA THR A 39 3.64 -23.75 -6.75
C THR A 39 4.79 -24.08 -7.70
N ASP A 40 4.48 -24.46 -8.95
CA ASP A 40 5.44 -24.69 -10.04
C ASP A 40 4.79 -24.33 -11.38
N GLY A 41 5.50 -23.60 -12.22
CA GLY A 41 5.00 -23.19 -13.53
C GLY A 41 6.07 -22.46 -14.36
N ILE A 42 5.65 -21.97 -15.52
CA ILE A 42 6.48 -21.17 -16.42
C ILE A 42 5.87 -19.77 -16.52
N ALA A 43 6.70 -18.74 -16.32
CA ALA A 43 6.41 -17.37 -16.69
C ALA A 43 7.07 -17.06 -18.04
N GLU A 44 6.33 -16.43 -18.94
CA GLU A 44 6.79 -16.02 -20.25
C GLU A 44 6.38 -14.57 -20.49
N ARG A 45 7.36 -13.72 -20.80
CA ARG A 45 7.10 -12.33 -21.17
C ARG A 45 6.54 -12.29 -22.58
N LEU A 46 5.36 -11.73 -22.72
CA LEU A 46 4.71 -11.49 -24.00
C LEU A 46 4.83 -10.02 -24.37
N THR A 47 4.84 -9.77 -25.68
CA THR A 47 4.85 -8.44 -26.27
C THR A 47 3.89 -8.46 -27.44
N VAL A 48 2.94 -7.52 -27.47
CA VAL A 48 1.94 -7.38 -28.54
C VAL A 48 1.95 -5.95 -29.05
N ALA A 49 1.80 -5.75 -30.36
CA ALA A 49 1.96 -4.45 -30.99
C ALA A 49 0.75 -3.52 -30.79
N SER A 50 -0.38 -4.08 -30.34
CA SER A 50 -1.62 -3.32 -30.16
C SER A 50 -2.56 -3.92 -29.13
N LEU A 51 -3.53 -3.10 -28.69
CA LEU A 51 -4.64 -3.54 -27.84
C LEU A 51 -5.53 -4.58 -28.55
N ALA A 52 -5.63 -4.52 -29.88
CA ALA A 52 -6.37 -5.50 -30.67
C ALA A 52 -5.72 -6.88 -30.63
N GLU A 53 -4.39 -6.96 -30.76
CA GLU A 53 -3.65 -8.21 -30.59
C GLU A 53 -3.78 -8.77 -29.16
N PHE A 54 -3.74 -7.88 -28.16
CA PHE A 54 -4.03 -8.27 -26.77
C PHE A 54 -5.44 -8.87 -26.64
N ALA A 55 -6.45 -8.24 -27.23
CA ALA A 55 -7.83 -8.74 -27.23
C ALA A 55 -7.94 -10.12 -27.89
N THR A 56 -7.27 -10.34 -29.03
CA THR A 56 -7.24 -11.64 -29.72
C THR A 56 -6.53 -12.73 -28.91
N LEU A 57 -5.57 -12.37 -28.06
CA LEU A 57 -4.89 -13.33 -27.18
C LEU A 57 -5.83 -13.89 -26.10
N LEU A 58 -6.71 -13.07 -25.51
CA LEU A 58 -7.49 -13.45 -24.31
C LEU A 58 -8.34 -14.73 -24.48
N PRO A 59 -9.03 -14.98 -25.61
CA PRO A 59 -9.80 -16.21 -25.81
C PRO A 59 -8.94 -17.47 -26.01
N THR A 60 -7.65 -17.31 -26.34
CA THR A 60 -6.72 -18.45 -26.57
C THR A 60 -6.17 -19.05 -25.27
N LEU A 61 -6.30 -18.33 -24.16
CA LEU A 61 -5.80 -18.75 -22.86
C LEU A 61 -6.63 -19.92 -22.31
N THR A 62 -5.96 -20.88 -21.68
CA THR A 62 -6.57 -22.09 -21.11
C THR A 62 -6.67 -22.04 -19.58
N PRO A 63 -7.47 -22.90 -18.92
CA PRO A 63 -7.69 -22.85 -17.46
C PRO A 63 -6.44 -23.09 -16.57
N ASN A 64 -5.34 -23.56 -17.15
CA ASN A 64 -4.03 -23.68 -16.49
C ASN A 64 -3.12 -22.46 -16.74
N GLN A 65 -3.62 -21.44 -17.43
CA GLN A 65 -2.92 -20.20 -17.72
C GLN A 65 -3.56 -19.01 -17.01
N ALA A 66 -2.72 -18.03 -16.71
CA ALA A 66 -3.09 -16.76 -16.12
C ALA A 66 -2.17 -15.68 -16.69
N LEU A 67 -2.59 -14.42 -16.63
CA LEU A 67 -1.74 -13.28 -16.96
C LEU A 67 -1.28 -12.59 -15.68
N SER A 68 -0.22 -11.81 -15.77
CA SER A 68 0.09 -10.73 -14.84
C SER A 68 0.64 -9.57 -15.64
N TYR A 69 0.44 -8.36 -15.16
CA TYR A 69 0.76 -7.16 -15.92
C TYR A 69 2.11 -6.55 -15.56
N GLY A 70 2.84 -7.16 -14.62
CA GLY A 70 4.26 -6.94 -14.43
C GLY A 70 5.14 -7.88 -15.27
N ILE A 71 6.44 -7.60 -15.24
CA ILE A 71 7.51 -8.34 -15.90
C ILE A 71 8.56 -8.78 -14.87
N ASN A 72 9.43 -9.73 -15.23
CA ASN A 72 10.43 -10.31 -14.32
C ASN A 72 11.88 -10.26 -14.84
N GLY A 73 12.15 -9.42 -15.85
CA GLY A 73 13.48 -9.29 -16.45
C GLY A 73 13.91 -10.44 -17.36
N HIS A 74 13.16 -11.54 -17.44
CA HIS A 74 13.45 -12.68 -18.32
C HIS A 74 12.38 -12.87 -19.39
N ASP A 75 12.77 -13.35 -20.57
CA ASP A 75 11.79 -13.76 -21.60
C ASP A 75 10.99 -14.98 -21.16
N ARG A 76 11.66 -15.90 -20.47
CA ARG A 76 11.07 -17.12 -19.95
C ARG A 76 11.78 -17.54 -18.65
N ALA A 77 11.01 -17.87 -17.63
CA ALA A 77 11.52 -18.30 -16.33
C ALA A 77 10.64 -19.40 -15.74
N ARG A 78 11.24 -20.29 -14.95
CA ARG A 78 10.48 -21.23 -14.11
C ARG A 78 10.09 -20.52 -12.82
N VAL A 79 8.82 -20.60 -12.46
CA VAL A 79 8.27 -19.99 -11.25
C VAL A 79 8.01 -21.06 -10.21
N VAL A 80 8.62 -20.91 -9.03
CA VAL A 80 8.48 -21.85 -7.92
C VAL A 80 8.11 -21.11 -6.62
N VAL A 81 7.82 -21.86 -5.56
CA VAL A 81 7.70 -21.29 -4.20
C VAL A 81 9.05 -20.70 -3.74
N LYS A 82 9.01 -19.66 -2.90
CA LYS A 82 10.19 -18.85 -2.52
C LYS A 82 11.36 -19.69 -1.99
N GLU A 83 11.05 -20.75 -1.24
CA GLU A 83 12.03 -21.64 -0.62
C GLU A 83 12.76 -22.53 -1.64
N ALA A 84 12.18 -22.74 -2.82
CA ALA A 84 12.70 -23.62 -3.85
C ALA A 84 13.60 -22.90 -4.89
N VAL A 85 13.72 -21.57 -4.82
CA VAL A 85 14.49 -20.78 -5.80
C VAL A 85 15.98 -21.16 -5.81
N VAL A 86 16.56 -21.52 -4.65
CA VAL A 86 18.00 -21.80 -4.51
C VAL A 86 18.37 -23.22 -4.96
N SER A 87 17.39 -24.11 -5.13
CA SER A 87 17.62 -25.56 -5.20
C SER A 87 17.39 -26.19 -6.57
N THR A 88 17.57 -25.45 -7.66
CA THR A 88 17.21 -25.97 -9.00
C THR A 88 18.32 -25.81 -10.04
N HIS A 89 18.66 -26.93 -10.68
CA HIS A 89 19.49 -27.01 -11.88
C HIS A 89 18.58 -27.08 -13.11
N GLY A 90 18.87 -26.30 -14.14
CA GLY A 90 18.12 -26.28 -15.41
C GLY A 90 18.49 -25.08 -16.27
N ASP A 91 18.00 -25.07 -17.51
CA ASP A 91 18.38 -24.06 -18.52
C ASP A 91 17.62 -22.72 -18.38
N LEU A 92 16.55 -22.68 -17.57
CA LEU A 92 15.76 -21.48 -17.34
C LEU A 92 16.13 -20.81 -16.01
N PRO A 93 16.12 -19.46 -15.95
CA PRO A 93 16.11 -18.73 -14.68
C PRO A 93 14.97 -19.22 -13.79
N VAL A 94 15.26 -19.38 -12.49
CA VAL A 94 14.26 -19.80 -11.50
C VAL A 94 13.95 -18.62 -10.61
N ILE A 95 12.66 -18.28 -10.52
CA ILE A 95 12.17 -17.12 -9.77
C ILE A 95 11.01 -17.52 -8.86
N ALA A 96 10.72 -16.67 -7.86
CA ALA A 96 9.48 -16.78 -7.10
C ALA A 96 8.44 -15.76 -7.60
N ARG A 97 7.16 -16.08 -7.45
CA ARG A 97 6.07 -15.12 -7.70
C ARG A 97 5.93 -14.15 -6.52
N THR A 98 6.91 -13.25 -6.36
CA THR A 98 6.93 -12.20 -5.34
C THR A 98 7.41 -10.89 -5.95
N ARG A 99 7.18 -9.77 -5.26
CA ARG A 99 7.68 -8.43 -5.65
C ARG A 99 9.21 -8.31 -5.69
N ASP A 100 9.93 -9.30 -5.17
CA ASP A 100 11.39 -9.35 -5.28
C ASP A 100 11.83 -9.67 -6.73
N TYR A 101 10.95 -10.29 -7.53
CA TYR A 101 11.24 -10.76 -8.90
C TYR A 101 10.36 -10.12 -9.97
N PHE A 102 9.34 -9.37 -9.57
CA PHE A 102 8.38 -8.78 -10.50
C PHE A 102 8.26 -7.28 -10.28
N GLU A 103 8.31 -6.55 -11.38
CA GLU A 103 8.18 -5.10 -11.42
C GLU A 103 7.27 -4.68 -12.59
N TRP A 104 6.86 -3.42 -12.59
CA TRP A 104 6.14 -2.83 -13.72
C TRP A 104 7.13 -2.44 -14.82
N SER A 105 6.75 -2.65 -16.09
CA SER A 105 7.55 -2.18 -17.22
C SER A 105 7.68 -0.65 -17.20
N SER A 106 8.85 -0.12 -17.59
CA SER A 106 9.11 1.33 -17.64
C SER A 106 8.50 2.05 -18.85
N GLY A 107 7.53 1.43 -19.51
CA GLY A 107 6.89 1.89 -20.73
C GLY A 107 5.46 1.35 -20.79
N PRO A 108 4.90 1.15 -21.99
CA PRO A 108 3.52 0.72 -22.09
C PRO A 108 3.24 -0.60 -21.40
N GLY A 109 2.06 -0.69 -20.81
CA GLY A 109 1.59 -1.88 -20.14
C GLY A 109 0.08 -1.86 -20.03
N VAL A 110 -0.47 -2.82 -19.27
CA VAL A 110 -1.91 -3.00 -19.14
C VAL A 110 -2.33 -2.78 -17.70
N MET A 111 -3.11 -1.74 -17.46
CA MET A 111 -3.84 -1.54 -16.22
C MET A 111 -5.15 -2.34 -16.28
N MET A 112 -5.21 -3.42 -15.51
CA MET A 112 -6.41 -4.26 -15.44
C MET A 112 -7.30 -3.83 -14.28
N LEU A 113 -8.59 -3.63 -14.58
CA LEU A 113 -9.64 -3.32 -13.63
C LEU A 113 -10.50 -4.57 -13.43
N ASP A 114 -10.46 -5.15 -12.23
CA ASP A 114 -11.23 -6.35 -11.88
C ASP A 114 -12.53 -5.92 -11.20
N TYR A 115 -13.65 -6.05 -11.91
CA TYR A 115 -14.98 -5.76 -11.38
C TYR A 115 -15.53 -6.98 -10.65
N ASP A 116 -15.74 -6.82 -9.34
CA ASP A 116 -16.38 -7.81 -8.47
C ASP A 116 -17.66 -7.20 -7.84
N PRO A 117 -18.86 -7.66 -8.27
CA PRO A 117 -20.12 -7.12 -7.76
C PRO A 117 -20.30 -7.40 -6.26
N ALA A 118 -21.12 -6.58 -5.60
CA ALA A 118 -21.55 -6.87 -4.23
C ALA A 118 -22.35 -8.19 -4.19
N THR A 119 -22.25 -8.91 -3.06
CA THR A 119 -22.86 -10.25 -2.94
C THR A 119 -24.40 -10.20 -2.95
N ASP A 120 -24.97 -9.08 -2.52
CA ASP A 120 -26.40 -8.81 -2.36
C ASP A 120 -27.01 -7.99 -3.51
N ALA A 121 -26.21 -7.59 -4.50
CA ALA A 121 -26.68 -6.81 -5.65
C ALA A 121 -26.47 -7.57 -6.97
N PRO A 122 -27.37 -7.40 -7.95
CA PRO A 122 -27.14 -7.92 -9.28
C PRO A 122 -25.89 -7.25 -9.89
N PRO A 123 -25.06 -8.00 -10.65
CA PRO A 123 -23.94 -7.43 -11.36
C PRO A 123 -24.37 -6.33 -12.32
N LEU A 124 -23.60 -5.25 -12.40
CA LEU A 124 -23.82 -4.19 -13.38
C LEU A 124 -23.67 -4.76 -14.80
N ALA A 125 -24.56 -4.37 -15.70
CA ALA A 125 -24.34 -4.58 -17.12
C ALA A 125 -23.08 -3.83 -17.60
N ARG A 126 -22.45 -4.33 -18.68
CA ARG A 126 -21.23 -3.74 -19.27
C ARG A 126 -21.29 -2.22 -19.40
N ASP A 127 -22.35 -1.72 -20.04
CA ASP A 127 -22.45 -0.29 -20.37
C ASP A 127 -22.67 0.56 -19.11
N ALA A 128 -23.35 0.02 -18.10
CA ALA A 128 -23.52 0.68 -16.81
C ALA A 128 -22.21 0.70 -16.01
N LEU A 129 -21.45 -0.40 -16.02
CA LEU A 129 -20.11 -0.45 -15.42
C LEU A 129 -19.17 0.54 -16.11
N TYR A 130 -19.17 0.57 -17.44
CA TYR A 130 -18.37 1.51 -18.22
C TYR A 130 -18.73 2.97 -17.88
N ALA A 131 -20.01 3.31 -17.90
CA ALA A 131 -20.48 4.65 -17.54
C ALA A 131 -20.10 5.05 -16.10
N ALA A 132 -20.20 4.13 -15.14
CA ALA A 132 -19.82 4.38 -13.75
C ALA A 132 -18.31 4.70 -13.61
N LEU A 133 -17.45 3.97 -14.33
CA LEU A 133 -16.00 4.25 -14.36
C LEU A 133 -15.71 5.64 -14.95
N LEU A 134 -16.34 6.00 -16.07
CA LEU A 134 -16.16 7.31 -16.70
C LEU A 134 -16.66 8.46 -15.83
N ASN A 135 -17.81 8.28 -15.16
CA ASN A 135 -18.36 9.29 -14.25
C ASN A 135 -17.45 9.52 -13.05
N ALA A 136 -16.88 8.45 -12.49
CA ALA A 136 -15.95 8.56 -11.37
C ALA A 136 -14.58 9.13 -11.77
N CYS A 137 -14.10 8.79 -12.98
CA CYS A 137 -12.83 9.25 -13.49
C CYS A 137 -12.95 9.69 -14.96
N PRO A 138 -13.28 10.97 -15.21
CA PRO A 138 -13.44 11.50 -16.57
C PRO A 138 -12.19 11.38 -17.45
N MET A 139 -11.01 11.16 -16.87
CA MET A 139 -9.77 10.96 -17.63
C MET A 139 -9.76 9.62 -18.40
N LEU A 140 -10.68 8.71 -18.07
CA LEU A 140 -10.91 7.49 -18.82
C LEU A 140 -11.77 7.70 -20.08
N ILE A 141 -12.36 8.88 -20.26
CA ILE A 141 -13.14 9.20 -21.46
C ILE A 141 -12.22 9.09 -22.68
N ASP A 142 -12.75 8.49 -23.75
CA ASP A 142 -12.03 8.24 -25.01
C ASP A 142 -10.76 7.39 -24.88
N THR A 143 -10.54 6.74 -23.73
CA THR A 143 -9.41 5.82 -23.54
C THR A 143 -9.73 4.47 -24.19
N PRO A 144 -8.77 3.86 -24.93
CA PRO A 144 -8.96 2.53 -25.49
C PRO A 144 -9.04 1.49 -24.36
N MET A 145 -10.00 0.57 -24.41
CA MET A 145 -10.15 -0.47 -23.37
C MET A 145 -10.66 -1.78 -23.95
N VAL A 146 -10.19 -2.91 -23.43
CA VAL A 146 -10.79 -4.22 -23.74
C VAL A 146 -11.68 -4.64 -22.58
N TRP A 147 -12.95 -4.90 -22.85
CA TRP A 147 -13.86 -5.51 -21.89
C TRP A 147 -14.05 -7.00 -22.16
N ARG A 148 -14.11 -7.78 -21.08
CA ARG A 148 -14.45 -9.20 -21.13
C ARG A 148 -15.07 -9.68 -19.81
N PRO A 149 -16.08 -10.57 -19.82
CA PRO A 149 -16.54 -11.21 -18.59
C PRO A 149 -15.47 -12.09 -17.95
N SER A 150 -15.56 -12.23 -16.64
CA SER A 150 -14.60 -12.98 -15.85
C SER A 150 -14.64 -14.49 -16.11
N ALA A 151 -13.52 -15.18 -15.84
CA ALA A 151 -13.41 -16.64 -16.06
C ALA A 151 -14.42 -17.49 -15.28
N SER A 152 -15.17 -16.93 -14.31
CA SER A 152 -16.26 -17.60 -13.59
C SER A 152 -17.66 -17.23 -14.07
N SER A 153 -17.80 -16.68 -15.26
CA SER A 153 -19.06 -16.24 -15.87
C SER A 153 -19.46 -17.13 -17.05
N CYS A 154 -20.72 -17.01 -17.50
CA CYS A 154 -21.25 -17.63 -18.73
C CYS A 154 -21.15 -19.16 -18.78
N ILE A 155 -21.51 -19.84 -17.68
CA ILE A 155 -21.49 -21.31 -17.58
C ILE A 155 -22.84 -21.87 -18.00
N HIS A 156 -22.81 -22.85 -18.91
CA HIS A 156 -24.00 -23.43 -19.54
C HIS A 156 -23.99 -24.95 -19.44
N ALA A 157 -25.18 -25.55 -19.42
CA ALA A 157 -25.42 -26.96 -19.69
C ALA A 157 -26.24 -27.08 -20.98
N GLY A 158 -25.60 -27.47 -22.08
CA GLY A 158 -26.21 -27.38 -23.41
C GLY A 158 -26.54 -25.92 -23.77
N ASP A 159 -27.83 -25.61 -23.95
CA ASP A 159 -28.33 -24.27 -24.25
C ASP A 159 -28.86 -23.52 -23.03
N GLN A 160 -28.98 -24.20 -21.88
CA GLN A 160 -29.40 -23.56 -20.64
C GLN A 160 -28.23 -22.81 -20.00
N GLU A 161 -28.39 -21.51 -19.77
CA GLU A 161 -27.46 -20.72 -18.95
C GLU A 161 -27.69 -21.04 -17.46
N LEU A 162 -26.67 -21.60 -16.82
CA LEU A 162 -26.68 -21.87 -15.38
C LEU A 162 -26.08 -20.72 -14.57
N ARG A 163 -25.22 -19.91 -15.20
CA ARG A 163 -24.59 -18.75 -14.60
C ARG A 163 -24.24 -17.73 -15.68
N GLY A 164 -24.86 -16.56 -15.63
CA GLY A 164 -24.57 -15.43 -16.52
C GLY A 164 -23.29 -14.67 -16.19
N ILE A 165 -23.23 -13.40 -16.61
CA ILE A 165 -22.12 -12.49 -16.32
C ILE A 165 -22.17 -12.11 -14.84
N ALA A 166 -21.15 -12.52 -14.08
CA ALA A 166 -20.97 -12.13 -12.68
C ALA A 166 -19.86 -11.08 -12.54
N GLY A 167 -18.60 -11.50 -12.62
CA GLY A 167 -17.46 -10.58 -12.65
C GLY A 167 -17.15 -10.12 -14.08
N GLN A 168 -16.46 -9.00 -14.20
CA GLN A 168 -16.04 -8.41 -15.47
C GLN A 168 -14.61 -7.87 -15.36
N ARG A 169 -13.91 -7.75 -16.48
CA ARG A 169 -12.58 -7.14 -16.54
C ARG A 169 -12.56 -6.05 -17.61
N LEU A 170 -11.88 -4.96 -17.30
CA LEU A 170 -11.45 -3.99 -18.29
C LEU A 170 -9.92 -3.94 -18.30
N TYR A 171 -9.33 -3.98 -19.49
CA TYR A 171 -7.89 -3.88 -19.69
C TYR A 171 -7.60 -2.56 -20.40
N VAL A 172 -6.93 -1.66 -19.71
CA VAL A 172 -6.62 -0.31 -20.16
C VAL A 172 -5.13 -0.26 -20.51
N PRO A 173 -4.74 -0.02 -21.77
CA PRO A 173 -3.35 0.17 -22.10
C PRO A 173 -2.91 1.56 -21.61
N VAL A 174 -1.76 1.60 -20.94
CA VAL A 174 -1.19 2.82 -20.34
C VAL A 174 0.16 3.13 -20.97
N LEU A 175 0.60 4.38 -20.91
CA LEU A 175 1.91 4.80 -21.42
C LEU A 175 3.09 4.42 -20.51
N ASP A 176 2.89 4.44 -19.19
CA ASP A 176 3.89 4.06 -18.19
C ASP A 176 3.28 3.14 -17.13
N ALA A 177 3.60 1.85 -17.20
CA ALA A 177 3.03 0.86 -16.29
C ALA A 177 3.49 1.06 -14.83
N ARG A 178 4.60 1.76 -14.58
CA ARG A 178 5.11 2.01 -13.21
C ARG A 178 4.16 2.83 -12.36
N ASP A 179 3.32 3.64 -13.00
CA ASP A 179 2.38 4.54 -12.34
C ASP A 179 1.02 3.87 -12.06
N ILE A 180 0.80 2.63 -12.53
CA ILE A 180 -0.43 1.87 -12.30
C ILE A 180 -0.83 1.78 -10.81
N PRO A 181 0.08 1.51 -9.84
CA PRO A 181 -0.30 1.44 -8.44
C PRO A 181 -0.89 2.76 -7.90
N ARG A 182 -0.31 3.91 -8.30
CA ARG A 182 -0.79 5.23 -7.88
C ARG A 182 -2.10 5.57 -8.57
N ALA A 183 -2.15 5.49 -9.90
CA ALA A 183 -3.34 5.81 -10.67
C ALA A 183 -4.52 4.88 -10.33
N GLY A 184 -4.25 3.60 -10.09
CA GLY A 184 -5.24 2.63 -9.64
C GLY A 184 -5.82 2.94 -8.27
N GLN A 185 -4.99 3.37 -7.32
CA GLN A 185 -5.48 3.83 -6.01
C GLN A 185 -6.32 5.11 -6.15
N ALA A 186 -5.87 6.08 -6.95
CA ALA A 186 -6.63 7.31 -7.19
C ALA A 186 -7.99 7.02 -7.85
N LEU A 187 -8.05 6.08 -8.81
CA LEU A 187 -9.31 5.63 -9.41
C LEU A 187 -10.23 4.96 -8.38
N PHE A 188 -9.68 4.10 -7.52
CA PHE A 188 -10.44 3.45 -6.45
C PHE A 188 -11.06 4.48 -5.50
N ASP A 189 -10.29 5.48 -5.07
CA ASP A 189 -10.75 6.54 -4.18
C ASP A 189 -11.79 7.45 -4.86
N ARG A 190 -11.62 7.74 -6.15
CA ARG A 190 -12.61 8.48 -6.95
C ARG A 190 -13.92 7.71 -7.11
N LEU A 191 -13.87 6.38 -7.25
CA LEU A 191 -15.08 5.55 -7.25
C LEU A 191 -15.81 5.61 -5.90
N TRP A 192 -15.07 5.69 -4.79
CA TRP A 192 -15.68 5.95 -3.48
C TRP A 192 -16.40 7.30 -3.43
N LEU A 193 -15.74 8.38 -3.85
CA LEU A 193 -16.33 9.72 -3.91
C LEU A 193 -17.55 9.80 -4.85
N ALA A 194 -17.56 8.99 -5.91
CA ALA A 194 -18.70 8.86 -6.82
C ALA A 194 -19.86 7.99 -6.26
N GLY A 195 -19.77 7.53 -5.01
CA GLY A 195 -20.83 6.75 -4.35
C GLY A 195 -20.80 5.25 -4.66
N HIS A 196 -19.70 4.74 -5.21
CA HIS A 196 -19.53 3.30 -5.48
C HIS A 196 -18.68 2.56 -4.45
N GLY A 197 -18.28 3.25 -3.38
CA GLY A 197 -17.60 2.66 -2.24
C GLY A 197 -18.55 2.00 -1.25
N ARG A 198 -18.14 0.88 -0.65
CA ARG A 198 -18.89 0.21 0.42
C ARG A 198 -17.97 -0.49 1.41
N TYR A 199 -18.47 -0.74 2.60
CA TYR A 199 -17.85 -1.67 3.55
C TYR A 199 -18.61 -2.99 3.58
N GLU A 200 -17.87 -4.08 3.51
CA GLU A 200 -18.34 -5.41 3.87
C GLU A 200 -17.74 -5.81 5.21
N LEU A 201 -18.48 -6.57 6.03
CA LEU A 201 -17.94 -7.09 7.28
C LEU A 201 -17.34 -8.48 7.04
N SER A 202 -16.08 -8.65 7.44
CA SER A 202 -15.46 -9.96 7.53
C SER A 202 -16.15 -10.84 8.58
N LYS A 203 -15.80 -12.14 8.66
CA LYS A 203 -16.39 -13.02 9.68
C LYS A 203 -16.10 -12.55 11.09
N SER A 204 -14.95 -11.92 11.31
CA SER A 204 -14.54 -11.33 12.59
C SER A 204 -15.06 -9.90 12.82
N GLY A 205 -15.89 -9.38 11.90
CA GLY A 205 -16.42 -8.01 11.95
C GLY A 205 -15.42 -6.91 11.58
N ALA A 206 -14.24 -7.24 11.05
CA ALA A 206 -13.37 -6.24 10.44
C ALA A 206 -14.02 -5.62 9.19
N PHE A 207 -13.89 -4.30 9.03
CA PHE A 207 -14.37 -3.56 7.86
C PHE A 207 -13.48 -3.83 6.64
N LEU A 208 -14.07 -4.37 5.58
CA LEU A 208 -13.44 -4.63 4.29
C LEU A 208 -13.85 -3.54 3.30
N SER A 209 -12.90 -2.68 2.92
CA SER A 209 -13.14 -1.62 1.94
C SER A 209 -13.31 -2.24 0.55
N ARG A 210 -14.47 -2.00 -0.08
CA ARG A 210 -14.82 -2.48 -1.41
C ARG A 210 -15.29 -1.34 -2.29
N SER A 211 -15.12 -1.51 -3.60
CA SER A 211 -15.66 -0.60 -4.61
C SER A 211 -16.12 -1.41 -5.84
N LEU A 212 -16.31 -0.76 -6.99
CA LEU A 212 -16.53 -1.47 -8.26
C LEU A 212 -15.31 -2.30 -8.64
N ILE A 213 -14.11 -1.80 -8.38
CA ILE A 213 -12.85 -2.47 -8.75
C ILE A 213 -12.09 -2.97 -7.52
N ASP A 214 -11.38 -4.09 -7.66
CA ASP A 214 -10.43 -4.57 -6.65
C ASP A 214 -9.06 -3.90 -6.82
N ALA A 215 -8.70 -2.97 -5.93
CA ALA A 215 -7.39 -2.31 -5.96
C ALA A 215 -6.21 -3.25 -5.69
N SER A 216 -6.46 -4.43 -5.12
CA SER A 216 -5.39 -5.40 -4.83
C SER A 216 -4.79 -6.04 -6.08
N VAL A 217 -5.37 -5.78 -7.26
CA VAL A 217 -4.83 -6.24 -8.55
C VAL A 217 -3.65 -5.42 -9.07
N PHE A 218 -3.41 -4.23 -8.52
CA PHE A 218 -2.31 -3.35 -8.91
C PHE A 218 -0.97 -3.76 -8.28
N GLN A 219 -0.64 -5.05 -8.40
CA GLN A 219 0.64 -5.63 -7.97
C GLN A 219 1.25 -6.38 -9.16
N PRO A 220 2.55 -6.18 -9.47
CA PRO A 220 3.17 -6.68 -10.69
C PRO A 220 3.24 -8.21 -10.79
N GLU A 221 3.11 -8.93 -9.67
CA GLU A 221 3.11 -10.39 -9.57
C GLU A 221 1.71 -11.01 -9.43
N ARG A 222 0.66 -10.17 -9.40
CA ARG A 222 -0.72 -10.63 -9.19
C ARG A 222 -1.20 -11.38 -10.44
N LEU A 223 -1.75 -12.57 -10.22
CA LEU A 223 -2.34 -13.35 -11.31
C LEU A 223 -3.76 -12.87 -11.61
N ASP A 224 -3.97 -12.56 -12.88
CA ASP A 224 -5.26 -12.52 -13.52
C ASP A 224 -5.62 -13.90 -14.09
N PHE A 225 -6.60 -14.56 -13.47
CA PHE A 225 -7.16 -15.83 -13.97
C PHE A 225 -8.15 -15.58 -15.12
N CYS A 226 -7.63 -15.23 -16.30
CA CYS A 226 -8.41 -14.95 -17.51
C CYS A 226 -8.42 -16.10 -18.55
N GLY A 227 -7.86 -17.26 -18.21
CA GLY A 227 -7.86 -18.48 -19.03
C GLY A 227 -9.17 -19.27 -19.10
N GLY A 228 -10.30 -18.69 -18.69
CA GLY A 228 -11.60 -19.36 -18.67
C GLY A 228 -11.77 -20.40 -17.55
N ALA A 229 -12.97 -20.96 -17.44
CA ALA A 229 -13.33 -21.96 -16.43
C ALA A 229 -12.92 -23.38 -16.84
N ASP A 230 -12.56 -24.21 -15.85
CA ASP A 230 -12.50 -25.66 -16.02
C ASP A 230 -13.92 -26.23 -15.89
N CYS A 231 -14.55 -26.53 -17.02
CA CYS A 231 -15.90 -27.08 -17.04
C CYS A 231 -15.87 -28.62 -16.93
N GLY A 232 -16.51 -29.15 -15.89
CA GLY A 232 -16.76 -30.57 -15.73
C GLY A 232 -17.70 -31.13 -16.82
N LYS A 233 -17.89 -32.44 -16.81
CA LYS A 233 -18.70 -33.15 -17.80
C LYS A 233 -20.10 -32.53 -17.94
N GLY A 234 -20.49 -32.24 -19.19
CA GLY A 234 -21.81 -31.68 -19.52
C GLY A 234 -21.92 -30.16 -19.38
N LEU A 235 -20.87 -29.48 -18.92
CA LEU A 235 -20.80 -28.03 -18.84
C LEU A 235 -19.90 -27.46 -19.94
N VAL A 236 -20.24 -26.27 -20.40
CA VAL A 236 -19.42 -25.46 -21.30
C VAL A 236 -19.43 -24.01 -20.83
N GLN A 237 -18.35 -23.29 -21.09
CA GLN A 237 -18.30 -21.84 -20.90
C GLN A 237 -18.46 -21.15 -22.25
N LYS A 238 -19.45 -20.26 -22.36
CA LYS A 238 -19.76 -19.49 -23.58
C LYS A 238 -19.50 -18.00 -23.32
N LEU A 239 -18.22 -17.62 -23.14
CA LEU A 239 -17.85 -16.21 -23.00
C LEU A 239 -18.05 -15.49 -24.35
N PRO A 240 -18.58 -14.26 -24.37
CA PRO A 240 -18.59 -13.45 -25.57
C PRO A 240 -17.15 -13.07 -25.97
N ASP A 241 -16.97 -12.74 -27.25
CA ASP A 241 -15.71 -12.20 -27.73
C ASP A 241 -15.37 -10.87 -27.00
N PRO A 242 -14.08 -10.58 -26.78
CA PRO A 242 -13.67 -9.33 -26.16
C PRO A 242 -14.14 -8.12 -26.98
N ILE A 243 -14.63 -7.10 -26.29
CA ILE A 243 -15.12 -5.87 -26.91
C ILE A 243 -14.10 -4.77 -26.68
N ILE A 244 -13.74 -4.05 -27.74
CA ILE A 244 -12.77 -2.95 -27.66
C ILE A 244 -13.51 -1.61 -27.73
N PHE A 245 -13.39 -0.82 -26.67
CA PHE A 245 -13.79 0.58 -26.66
C PHE A 245 -12.66 1.44 -27.24
N HIS A 246 -13.03 2.48 -27.99
CA HIS A 246 -12.11 3.48 -28.57
C HIS A 246 -10.82 2.89 -29.20
N PRO A 247 -10.90 1.89 -30.10
CA PRO A 247 -9.75 1.09 -30.54
C PRO A 247 -8.61 1.90 -31.22
N ASN A 248 -8.91 3.11 -31.69
CA ASN A 248 -7.96 3.97 -32.41
C ASN A 248 -7.43 5.13 -31.55
N ALA A 249 -7.83 5.22 -30.28
CA ALA A 249 -7.37 6.27 -29.37
C ALA A 249 -5.97 5.97 -28.83
N ALA A 250 -5.31 7.02 -28.32
CA ALA A 250 -4.01 6.89 -27.68
C ALA A 250 -4.12 6.17 -26.33
N TYR A 251 -3.05 5.49 -25.92
CA TYR A 251 -2.99 4.85 -24.60
C TYR A 251 -3.10 5.89 -23.48
N LEU A 252 -3.63 5.47 -22.34
CA LEU A 252 -3.86 6.35 -21.21
C LEU A 252 -2.53 6.85 -20.63
N ASP A 253 -2.39 8.17 -20.54
CA ASP A 253 -1.42 8.78 -19.65
C ASP A 253 -1.97 8.75 -18.22
N THR A 254 -1.49 7.82 -17.41
CA THR A 254 -1.99 7.62 -16.05
C THR A 254 -1.70 8.82 -15.14
N ALA A 255 -0.72 9.66 -15.47
CA ALA A 255 -0.44 10.89 -14.72
C ALA A 255 -1.62 11.87 -14.74
N LEU A 256 -2.51 11.77 -15.75
CA LEU A 256 -3.74 12.57 -15.81
C LEU A 256 -4.77 12.16 -14.76
N ILE A 257 -4.75 10.91 -14.29
CA ILE A 257 -5.52 10.47 -13.13
C ILE A 257 -4.84 11.07 -11.90
N SER A 258 -5.16 12.31 -11.58
CA SER A 258 -4.57 13.04 -10.46
C SER A 258 -4.97 12.43 -9.12
N ASP A 259 -4.02 12.45 -8.18
CA ASP A 259 -4.28 12.13 -6.78
C ASP A 259 -5.39 13.03 -6.23
N LEU A 260 -6.06 12.57 -5.18
CA LEU A 260 -7.07 13.37 -4.50
C LEU A 260 -6.43 14.65 -3.93
N SER A 261 -7.13 15.76 -4.01
CA SER A 261 -6.82 16.98 -3.25
C SER A 261 -6.98 16.76 -1.74
N ALA A 262 -6.51 17.71 -0.94
CA ALA A 262 -6.69 17.65 0.51
C ALA A 262 -8.18 17.62 0.90
N ASP A 263 -9.01 18.42 0.22
CA ASP A 263 -10.45 18.51 0.46
C ASP A 263 -11.18 17.22 0.03
N GLU A 264 -10.81 16.64 -1.11
CA GLU A 264 -11.33 15.33 -1.55
C GLU A 264 -10.96 14.22 -0.55
N ARG A 265 -9.72 14.21 -0.03
CA ARG A 265 -9.32 13.24 1.01
C ARG A 265 -10.14 13.40 2.29
N GLN A 266 -10.38 14.63 2.73
CA GLN A 266 -11.20 14.90 3.90
C GLN A 266 -12.67 14.47 3.68
N THR A 267 -13.19 14.72 2.48
CA THR A 267 -14.53 14.30 2.07
C THR A 267 -14.65 12.78 2.08
N LEU A 268 -13.66 12.07 1.51
CA LEU A 268 -13.58 10.62 1.50
C LEU A 268 -13.52 10.05 2.93
N ALA A 269 -12.70 10.63 3.81
CA ALA A 269 -12.59 10.20 5.20
C ALA A 269 -13.93 10.35 5.94
N THR A 270 -14.60 11.48 5.76
CA THR A 270 -15.92 11.75 6.36
C THR A 270 -16.98 10.76 5.86
N LEU A 271 -17.00 10.48 4.55
CA LEU A 271 -17.87 9.48 3.95
C LEU A 271 -17.62 8.08 4.53
N GLN A 272 -16.35 7.67 4.61
CA GLN A 272 -15.96 6.37 5.16
C GLN A 272 -16.35 6.22 6.62
N ASP A 273 -16.16 7.26 7.44
CA ASP A 273 -16.52 7.23 8.85
C ASP A 273 -18.04 7.17 9.04
N THR A 274 -18.80 7.89 8.22
CA THR A 274 -20.27 7.83 8.21
C THR A 274 -20.77 6.42 7.91
N LEU A 275 -20.20 5.76 6.88
CA LEU A 275 -20.56 4.40 6.52
C LEU A 275 -20.15 3.36 7.58
N LYS A 276 -19.02 3.56 8.26
CA LYS A 276 -18.62 2.71 9.40
C LYS A 276 -19.58 2.87 10.58
N GLN A 277 -19.98 4.11 10.91
CA GLN A 277 -20.93 4.38 11.98
C GLN A 277 -22.30 3.72 11.71
N ALA A 278 -22.79 3.79 10.47
CA ALA A 278 -24.04 3.13 10.08
C ALA A 278 -24.00 1.60 10.23
N LEU A 279 -22.80 1.00 10.17
CA LEU A 279 -22.58 -0.44 10.32
C LEU A 279 -22.13 -0.84 11.74
N ALA A 280 -22.07 0.08 12.71
CA ALA A 280 -21.50 -0.19 14.02
C ALA A 280 -22.27 -1.25 14.81
N GLU A 281 -23.61 -1.20 14.80
CA GLU A 281 -24.45 -2.19 15.49
C GLU A 281 -24.33 -3.58 14.85
N GLU A 282 -24.33 -3.62 13.51
CA GLU A 282 -24.12 -4.86 12.76
C GLU A 282 -22.74 -5.45 13.04
N GLN A 283 -21.70 -4.61 13.03
CA GLN A 283 -20.34 -5.01 13.37
C GLN A 283 -20.26 -5.61 14.77
N ALA A 284 -20.89 -4.98 15.76
CA ALA A 284 -20.92 -5.49 17.12
C ALA A 284 -21.57 -6.88 17.17
N ARG A 285 -22.72 -7.07 16.50
CA ARG A 285 -23.41 -8.36 16.45
C ARG A 285 -22.58 -9.45 15.76
N VAL A 286 -21.96 -9.12 14.62
CA VAL A 286 -21.08 -10.05 13.89
C VAL A 286 -19.89 -10.44 14.75
N ARG A 287 -19.26 -9.49 15.44
CA ARG A 287 -18.15 -9.73 16.38
C ARG A 287 -18.54 -10.65 17.52
N GLU A 288 -19.65 -10.36 18.22
CA GLU A 288 -20.10 -11.21 19.34
C GLU A 288 -20.40 -12.64 18.87
N THR A 289 -21.06 -12.79 17.71
CA THR A 289 -21.33 -14.10 17.11
C THR A 289 -20.04 -14.87 16.81
N TRP A 290 -19.05 -14.17 16.24
CA TRP A 290 -17.74 -14.75 15.95
C TRP A 290 -16.98 -15.10 17.23
N ILE A 291 -16.94 -14.22 18.23
CA ILE A 291 -16.30 -14.48 19.53
C ILE A 291 -16.90 -15.73 20.17
N ALA A 292 -18.24 -15.80 20.28
CA ALA A 292 -18.93 -16.95 20.86
C ALA A 292 -18.55 -18.26 20.14
N SER A 293 -18.58 -18.27 18.81
CA SER A 293 -18.18 -19.43 18.00
C SER A 293 -16.73 -19.84 18.26
N ARG A 294 -15.79 -18.88 18.35
CA ARG A 294 -14.37 -19.18 18.61
C ARG A 294 -14.14 -19.70 20.03
N VAL A 295 -14.85 -19.16 21.00
CA VAL A 295 -14.77 -19.60 22.40
C VAL A 295 -15.30 -21.02 22.53
N ASP A 296 -16.48 -21.31 21.95
CA ASP A 296 -17.09 -22.64 21.95
C ASP A 296 -16.16 -23.68 21.29
N GLU A 297 -15.52 -23.33 20.17
CA GLU A 297 -14.52 -24.20 19.52
C GLU A 297 -13.32 -24.52 20.39
N CYS A 298 -12.86 -23.58 21.21
CA CYS A 298 -11.72 -23.77 22.12
C CYS A 298 -12.12 -24.60 23.35
N VAL A 299 -13.27 -24.32 23.97
CA VAL A 299 -13.67 -24.96 25.23
C VAL A 299 -14.30 -26.34 25.06
N LYS A 300 -14.77 -26.71 23.85
CA LYS A 300 -15.43 -28.01 23.59
C LYS A 300 -14.60 -29.24 23.97
N SER A 301 -13.28 -29.09 24.06
CA SER A 301 -12.35 -30.17 24.41
C SER A 301 -11.98 -30.21 25.90
N LEU A 302 -12.45 -29.25 26.68
CA LEU A 302 -12.18 -29.12 28.12
C LEU A 302 -13.31 -29.74 28.95
N PRO A 303 -13.02 -30.24 30.17
CA PRO A 303 -14.05 -30.64 31.13
C PRO A 303 -14.96 -29.48 31.52
N GLU A 304 -16.25 -29.72 31.81
CA GLU A 304 -17.25 -28.68 32.11
C GLU A 304 -16.80 -27.66 33.18
N ALA A 305 -16.18 -28.13 34.27
CA ALA A 305 -15.67 -27.27 35.33
C ALA A 305 -14.58 -26.29 34.86
N GLU A 306 -13.78 -26.67 33.86
CA GLU A 306 -12.76 -25.79 33.26
C GLU A 306 -13.36 -24.88 32.19
N GLN A 307 -14.47 -25.27 31.55
CA GLN A 307 -15.16 -24.45 30.56
C GLN A 307 -15.71 -23.16 31.19
N GLU A 308 -16.35 -23.25 32.36
CA GLU A 308 -16.90 -22.08 33.06
C GLU A 308 -15.82 -21.06 33.42
N VAL A 309 -14.62 -21.52 33.81
CA VAL A 309 -13.49 -20.64 34.15
C VAL A 309 -12.81 -20.08 32.90
N THR A 310 -12.69 -20.88 31.84
CA THR A 310 -11.91 -20.52 30.64
C THR A 310 -12.67 -19.61 29.67
N ARG A 311 -14.00 -19.78 29.58
CA ARG A 311 -14.88 -19.00 28.69
C ARG A 311 -14.69 -17.48 28.83
N PRO A 312 -14.83 -16.85 30.01
CA PRO A 312 -14.68 -15.39 30.13
C PRO A 312 -13.26 -14.89 29.79
N ILE A 313 -12.23 -15.72 29.99
CA ILE A 313 -10.85 -15.39 29.63
C ILE A 313 -10.72 -15.32 28.11
N LEU A 314 -11.21 -16.34 27.40
CA LEU A 314 -11.16 -16.40 25.94
C LEU A 314 -12.02 -15.32 25.29
N GLU A 315 -13.22 -15.04 25.83
CA GLU A 315 -14.07 -13.93 25.37
C GLU A 315 -13.31 -12.61 25.39
N ARG A 316 -12.64 -12.29 26.51
CA ARG A 316 -11.80 -11.09 26.62
C ARG A 316 -10.65 -11.07 25.60
N VAL A 317 -9.96 -12.21 25.43
CA VAL A 317 -8.82 -12.33 24.50
C VAL A 317 -9.25 -12.12 23.05
N TYR A 318 -10.34 -12.76 22.61
CA TYR A 318 -10.85 -12.64 21.25
C TYR A 318 -11.46 -11.26 20.99
N ARG A 319 -12.16 -10.68 21.96
CA ARG A 319 -12.69 -9.31 21.88
C ARG A 319 -11.57 -8.30 21.67
N GLN A 320 -10.53 -8.34 22.51
CA GLN A 320 -9.36 -7.46 22.38
C GLN A 320 -8.70 -7.59 20.99
N ALA A 321 -8.57 -8.82 20.48
CA ALA A 321 -7.95 -9.07 19.19
C ALA A 321 -8.79 -8.55 18.01
N ALA A 322 -10.12 -8.66 18.08
CA ALA A 322 -11.05 -8.21 17.03
C ALA A 322 -11.22 -6.68 17.01
N GLU A 323 -11.04 -6.01 18.15
CA GLU A 323 -11.22 -4.56 18.30
C GLU A 323 -9.93 -3.77 18.05
N GLY A 324 -8.80 -4.22 18.60
CA GLY A 324 -7.61 -3.38 18.77
C GLY A 324 -6.48 -3.57 17.76
N GLY A 325 -6.60 -4.50 16.80
CA GLY A 325 -5.48 -4.82 15.89
C GLY A 325 -4.22 -5.29 16.62
N ARG A 326 -4.36 -5.79 17.86
CA ARG A 326 -3.27 -6.24 18.72
C ARG A 326 -3.66 -7.59 19.33
N LEU A 327 -2.78 -8.57 19.19
CA LEU A 327 -2.96 -9.90 19.77
C LEU A 327 -2.29 -9.92 21.14
N GLY A 328 -3.09 -10.03 22.19
CA GLY A 328 -2.62 -10.12 23.57
C GLY A 328 -1.71 -11.33 23.81
N LEU A 329 -0.96 -11.33 24.90
CA LEU A 329 0.03 -12.37 25.21
C LEU A 329 -0.54 -13.79 25.24
N ASP A 330 -1.80 -13.93 25.65
CA ASP A 330 -2.45 -15.24 25.79
C ASP A 330 -3.22 -15.65 24.52
N PHE A 331 -3.16 -14.84 23.45
CA PHE A 331 -3.78 -15.17 22.17
C PHE A 331 -3.01 -16.32 21.50
N ALA A 332 -3.71 -17.39 21.14
CA ALA A 332 -3.12 -18.56 20.49
C ALA A 332 -3.03 -18.40 18.97
N LEU A 333 -1.87 -18.73 18.41
CA LEU A 333 -1.56 -18.71 16.99
C LEU A 333 -1.24 -20.11 16.47
N THR A 334 -1.77 -20.45 15.29
CA THR A 334 -1.24 -21.60 14.52
C THR A 334 -0.04 -21.14 13.72
N ILE A 335 1.15 -21.56 14.14
CA ILE A 335 2.45 -21.15 13.61
C ILE A 335 3.19 -22.32 12.95
N VAL A 336 3.86 -22.03 11.83
CA VAL A 336 4.79 -22.93 11.16
C VAL A 336 6.14 -22.24 11.12
N LYS A 337 7.15 -22.85 11.74
CA LYS A 337 8.52 -22.32 11.78
C LYS A 337 9.05 -22.12 10.36
N LYS A 338 9.85 -21.07 10.14
CA LYS A 338 10.51 -20.82 8.84
C LYS A 338 11.21 -22.09 8.33
N GLY A 339 10.90 -22.51 7.11
CA GLY A 339 11.45 -23.71 6.47
C GLY A 339 10.87 -25.05 6.98
N GLY A 340 9.95 -25.03 7.93
CA GLY A 340 9.25 -26.21 8.45
C GLY A 340 7.90 -26.46 7.77
N LYS A 341 7.28 -27.59 8.10
CA LYS A 341 5.90 -27.93 7.67
C LYS A 341 4.95 -28.22 8.84
N ALA A 342 5.51 -28.44 10.04
CA ALA A 342 4.73 -28.76 11.23
C ALA A 342 4.02 -27.51 11.75
N ARG A 343 2.69 -27.60 11.88
CA ARG A 343 1.87 -26.61 12.56
C ARG A 343 1.99 -26.81 14.07
N LYS A 344 2.20 -25.74 14.81
CA LYS A 344 2.13 -25.70 16.27
C LYS A 344 1.11 -24.65 16.70
N ILE A 345 0.40 -24.92 17.78
CA ILE A 345 -0.40 -23.90 18.46
C ILE A 345 0.51 -23.31 19.53
N MET A 346 0.72 -21.99 19.48
CA MET A 346 1.55 -21.27 20.44
C MET A 346 0.88 -19.94 20.79
N THR A 347 0.89 -19.58 22.05
CA THR A 347 0.49 -18.25 22.51
C THR A 347 1.48 -17.20 22.02
N VAL A 348 1.01 -15.96 21.88
CA VAL A 348 1.88 -14.81 21.59
C VAL A 348 3.02 -14.71 22.62
N ARG A 349 2.76 -15.03 23.89
CA ARG A 349 3.78 -15.10 24.95
C ARG A 349 4.91 -16.07 24.61
N GLU A 350 4.58 -17.30 24.23
CA GLU A 350 5.57 -18.32 23.88
C GLU A 350 6.35 -17.94 22.61
N VAL A 351 5.68 -17.36 21.62
CA VAL A 351 6.33 -16.86 20.40
C VAL A 351 7.31 -15.73 20.73
N LEU A 352 6.93 -14.81 21.62
CA LEU A 352 7.77 -13.68 22.04
C LEU A 352 8.89 -14.07 23.01
N HIS A 353 8.78 -15.20 23.71
CA HIS A 353 9.84 -15.72 24.58
C HIS A 353 11.10 -16.10 23.78
N ASP A 354 10.94 -16.65 22.57
CA ASP A 354 12.06 -16.95 21.66
C ASP A 354 11.86 -16.29 20.29
N ARG A 355 11.94 -14.95 20.28
CA ARG A 355 11.78 -14.15 19.05
C ARG A 355 12.70 -14.60 17.92
N LYS A 356 13.91 -15.07 18.24
CA LYS A 356 14.90 -15.48 17.24
C LYS A 356 14.47 -16.78 16.55
N ALA A 357 13.94 -17.76 17.29
CA ALA A 357 13.50 -19.01 16.70
C ALA A 357 12.25 -18.88 15.81
N TRP A 358 11.39 -17.89 16.09
CA TRP A 358 10.10 -17.73 15.44
C TRP A 358 9.99 -16.55 14.47
N HIS A 359 11.05 -15.75 14.32
CA HIS A 359 11.08 -14.69 13.32
C HIS A 359 10.91 -15.27 11.91
N GLU A 360 10.07 -14.61 11.10
CA GLU A 360 9.69 -15.01 9.74
C GLU A 360 8.96 -16.35 9.64
N ALA A 361 8.47 -16.89 10.77
CA ALA A 361 7.53 -17.99 10.75
C ALA A 361 6.21 -17.56 10.10
N THR A 362 5.56 -18.50 9.41
CA THR A 362 4.26 -18.28 8.77
C THR A 362 3.14 -18.73 9.68
N THR A 363 1.99 -18.06 9.62
CA THR A 363 0.82 -18.39 10.45
C THR A 363 -0.44 -18.50 9.59
N LEU A 364 -1.49 -19.09 10.14
CA LEU A 364 -2.84 -18.82 9.64
C LEU A 364 -3.21 -17.34 9.91
N ASP A 365 -4.30 -16.86 9.33
CA ASP A 365 -4.86 -15.58 9.77
C ASP A 365 -5.29 -15.71 11.26
N PRO A 366 -4.98 -14.73 12.13
CA PRO A 366 -5.26 -14.85 13.55
C PRO A 366 -6.76 -14.84 13.88
N LEU A 367 -7.59 -14.12 13.12
CA LEU A 367 -9.03 -14.01 13.38
C LEU A 367 -9.86 -14.94 12.49
N GLU A 368 -9.34 -15.28 11.31
CA GLU A 368 -9.96 -16.22 10.37
C GLU A 368 -8.99 -17.34 10.02
N PRO A 369 -8.62 -18.24 10.96
CA PRO A 369 -7.66 -19.30 10.69
C PRO A 369 -8.07 -20.21 9.52
N ASP A 370 -9.37 -20.27 9.23
CA ASP A 370 -9.99 -21.09 8.19
C ASP A 370 -10.26 -20.28 6.90
N TYR A 371 -9.61 -19.13 6.75
CA TYR A 371 -9.74 -18.21 5.62
C TYR A 371 -9.69 -18.92 4.26
N LEU A 372 -10.58 -18.49 3.36
CA LEU A 372 -10.80 -19.00 2.00
C LEU A 372 -11.44 -20.41 2.01
N ASP A 373 -12.70 -20.46 2.43
CA ASP A 373 -13.58 -21.66 2.42
C ASP A 373 -13.04 -22.86 3.22
N GLY A 374 -12.49 -22.63 4.42
CA GLY A 374 -12.09 -23.73 5.31
C GLY A 374 -10.69 -24.28 5.02
N GLN A 375 -9.93 -23.68 4.11
CA GLN A 375 -8.67 -24.24 3.62
C GLN A 375 -7.47 -24.08 4.57
N ALA A 376 -7.64 -23.38 5.69
CA ALA A 376 -6.61 -23.11 6.68
C ALA A 376 -5.25 -22.73 6.04
N ARG A 377 -5.26 -21.65 5.24
CA ARG A 377 -4.09 -21.20 4.48
C ARG A 377 -3.11 -20.42 5.35
N LEU A 378 -1.81 -20.67 5.17
CA LEU A 378 -0.75 -19.89 5.80
C LEU A 378 -0.61 -18.54 5.08
N VAL A 379 -1.34 -17.54 5.57
CA VAL A 379 -1.39 -16.17 5.01
C VAL A 379 -0.71 -15.13 5.91
N GLY A 380 -0.31 -15.51 7.11
CA GLY A 380 0.40 -14.66 8.05
C GLY A 380 1.91 -14.85 8.02
N TRP A 381 2.64 -13.77 8.34
CA TRP A 381 4.09 -13.76 8.48
C TRP A 381 4.51 -12.92 9.69
N LEU A 382 5.41 -13.46 10.52
CA LEU A 382 5.82 -12.84 11.79
C LEU A 382 7.11 -12.02 11.66
N ASN A 383 7.01 -10.72 11.92
CA ASN A 383 8.17 -9.86 12.12
C ASN A 383 8.47 -9.62 13.60
N LEU A 384 9.17 -10.56 14.22
CA LEU A 384 9.56 -10.46 15.63
C LEU A 384 10.83 -9.62 15.89
N ARG A 385 11.49 -9.12 14.83
CA ARG A 385 12.66 -8.22 14.94
C ARG A 385 12.29 -6.75 14.94
N ALA A 386 11.06 -6.40 14.57
CA ALA A 386 10.56 -5.04 14.71
C ALA A 386 10.53 -4.63 16.19
N ARG A 387 10.69 -3.32 16.46
CA ARG A 387 10.60 -2.74 17.82
C ARG A 387 9.30 -3.18 18.49
N GLU A 388 8.19 -3.04 17.76
CA GLU A 388 6.92 -3.68 18.08
C GLU A 388 6.76 -4.90 17.18
N PRO A 389 6.90 -6.12 17.75
CA PRO A 389 6.66 -7.35 17.01
C PRO A 389 5.26 -7.35 16.41
N TYR A 390 5.14 -7.77 15.15
CA TYR A 390 3.85 -7.83 14.48
C TYR A 390 3.70 -9.08 13.61
N LEU A 391 2.45 -9.45 13.36
CA LEU A 391 2.02 -10.43 12.38
C LEU A 391 1.40 -9.69 11.20
N GLN A 392 1.91 -9.90 10.00
CA GLN A 392 1.30 -9.40 8.76
C GLN A 392 0.49 -10.53 8.13
N SER A 393 -0.84 -10.42 8.16
CA SER A 393 -1.75 -11.30 7.40
C SER A 393 -1.97 -10.74 6.01
N GLN A 394 -2.07 -11.62 5.02
CA GLN A 394 -2.46 -11.31 3.64
C GLN A 394 -3.94 -11.64 3.35
N ALA A 395 -4.70 -12.07 4.36
CA ALA A 395 -6.13 -12.27 4.22
C ALA A 395 -6.83 -10.94 3.85
N HIS A 396 -7.86 -11.03 3.01
CA HIS A 396 -8.74 -9.91 2.65
C HIS A 396 -8.04 -8.66 2.08
N GLY A 397 -6.83 -8.77 1.54
CA GLY A 397 -6.05 -7.63 1.03
C GLY A 397 -4.97 -7.12 1.99
N GLY A 398 -4.93 -7.66 3.21
CA GLY A 398 -3.81 -7.53 4.13
C GLY A 398 -4.15 -6.76 5.41
N SER A 399 -3.75 -7.31 6.55
CA SER A 399 -3.93 -6.72 7.89
C SER A 399 -2.67 -6.89 8.73
N ARG A 400 -2.35 -5.89 9.55
CA ARG A 400 -1.24 -5.97 10.51
C ARG A 400 -1.79 -6.09 11.92
N TYR A 401 -1.25 -7.03 12.68
CA TYR A 401 -1.55 -7.22 14.09
C TYR A 401 -0.30 -7.06 14.94
N PHE A 402 -0.28 -6.11 15.87
CA PHE A 402 0.80 -6.01 16.85
C PHE A 402 0.71 -7.14 17.87
N LEU A 403 1.84 -7.58 18.41
CA LEU A 403 1.91 -8.74 19.31
C LEU A 403 2.31 -8.32 20.73
N GLY A 404 1.57 -8.83 21.70
CA GLY A 404 1.79 -8.62 23.12
C GLY A 404 1.14 -7.33 23.63
N VAL A 405 1.58 -6.89 24.80
CA VAL A 405 1.11 -5.63 25.39
C VAL A 405 1.63 -4.43 24.61
N GLU A 406 0.86 -3.35 24.61
CA GLU A 406 1.33 -2.06 24.13
C GLU A 406 2.61 -1.72 24.92
N PRO A 407 3.71 -1.34 24.23
CA PRO A 407 4.91 -0.95 24.95
C PRO A 407 4.53 0.18 25.91
N ALA A 408 4.99 0.08 27.16
CA ALA A 408 4.76 1.14 28.13
C ALA A 408 5.19 2.48 27.48
N PRO A 409 4.40 3.56 27.66
CA PRO A 409 4.88 4.88 27.31
C PRO A 409 6.27 5.04 27.94
N ILE A 410 7.19 5.61 27.18
CA ILE A 410 8.55 5.85 27.67
C ILE A 410 8.41 6.51 29.04
N PRO A 411 8.94 5.94 30.13
CA PRO A 411 8.89 6.57 31.43
C PRO A 411 9.45 7.98 31.25
N GLU A 412 8.70 8.98 31.68
CA GLU A 412 9.28 10.31 31.81
C GLU A 412 10.59 10.16 32.61
N PRO A 413 11.67 10.81 32.17
CA PRO A 413 12.96 10.71 32.86
C PRO A 413 12.75 11.05 34.34
N PRO A 414 13.43 10.34 35.26
CA PRO A 414 13.19 10.50 36.69
C PRO A 414 13.35 11.96 37.11
N LEU A 415 12.40 12.43 37.95
CA LEU A 415 12.41 13.75 38.58
C LEU A 415 13.77 13.99 39.23
N VAL A 416 14.50 14.95 38.66
CA VAL A 416 15.71 15.51 39.25
C VAL A 416 15.27 16.72 40.08
N ASP A 417 15.58 16.65 41.38
CA ASP A 417 15.55 17.64 42.48
C ASP A 417 14.92 19.03 42.26
N ASP A 418 14.28 19.55 43.33
CA ASP A 418 13.36 20.71 43.40
C ASP A 418 13.85 22.03 42.75
N GLY A 419 15.13 22.15 42.40
CA GLY A 419 15.65 23.28 41.60
C GLY A 419 15.26 23.26 40.12
N TYR A 420 14.77 22.14 39.59
CA TYR A 420 14.40 22.02 38.17
C TYR A 420 12.97 22.53 37.87
N LEU A 421 12.06 22.45 38.85
CA LEU A 421 10.65 22.88 38.70
C LEU A 421 10.48 24.41 38.79
N GLU A 422 11.24 25.10 39.65
CA GLU A 422 11.21 26.58 39.69
C GLU A 422 11.75 27.21 38.40
N ALA A 423 12.76 26.60 37.78
CA ALA A 423 13.31 27.05 36.50
C ALA A 423 12.36 26.77 35.31
N LEU A 424 11.61 25.66 35.34
CA LEU A 424 10.66 25.29 34.28
C LEU A 424 9.34 26.07 34.34
N MET A 425 8.88 26.45 35.53
CA MET A 425 7.65 27.26 35.67
C MET A 425 7.88 28.71 35.23
N TRP A 426 9.07 29.27 35.47
CA TRP A 426 9.47 30.57 34.92
C TRP A 426 9.53 30.54 33.38
N ASP A 427 10.01 29.44 32.81
CA ASP A 427 10.15 29.23 31.36
C ASP A 427 8.84 28.89 30.64
N ALA A 428 7.88 28.24 31.30
CA ALA A 428 6.60 27.86 30.71
C ALA A 428 5.62 29.03 30.62
N GLU A 429 5.61 29.91 31.62
CA GLU A 429 4.81 31.14 31.58
C GLU A 429 5.38 32.14 30.56
N THR A 430 6.71 32.25 30.46
CA THR A 430 7.35 33.07 29.39
C THR A 430 7.24 32.46 27.98
N LYS A 431 7.21 31.14 27.83
CA LYS A 431 7.03 30.49 26.50
C LYS A 431 5.57 30.41 26.04
N ALA A 432 4.59 30.45 26.95
CA ALA A 432 3.18 30.58 26.59
C ALA A 432 2.84 32.00 26.08
N GLU A 433 3.54 33.03 26.57
CA GLU A 433 3.47 34.39 26.01
C GLU A 433 4.32 34.56 24.72
N GLN A 434 5.37 33.76 24.51
CA GLN A 434 6.17 33.74 23.26
C GLN A 434 5.66 32.79 22.17
N LYS A 435 4.53 32.09 22.36
CA LYS A 435 3.82 31.35 21.29
C LYS A 435 2.91 32.26 20.44
N SER A 436 3.31 33.52 20.36
CA SER A 436 2.84 34.57 19.47
C SER A 436 4.07 35.08 18.70
N ALA A 437 4.01 34.95 17.37
CA ALA A 437 4.96 35.45 16.37
C ALA A 437 6.35 34.77 16.27
N ILE A 438 6.46 33.73 15.43
CA ILE A 438 7.60 33.74 14.50
C ILE A 438 7.24 34.84 13.50
N GLU A 439 7.71 36.06 13.74
CA GLU A 439 7.60 37.13 12.76
C GLU A 439 8.31 36.66 11.49
N ARG A 440 7.56 36.61 10.39
CA ARG A 440 8.16 36.39 9.07
C ARG A 440 9.16 37.51 8.86
N THR A 441 10.40 37.14 8.59
CA THR A 441 11.55 38.07 8.61
C THR A 441 11.54 39.06 7.45
N ALA A 442 10.77 38.77 6.39
CA ALA A 442 10.58 39.64 5.24
C ALA A 442 9.29 39.27 4.47
N THR A 443 8.85 40.16 3.59
CA THR A 443 7.78 39.91 2.62
C THR A 443 8.34 39.93 1.20
N ILE A 444 8.08 38.89 0.40
CA ILE A 444 8.39 38.83 -1.04
C ILE A 444 7.08 38.81 -1.82
N ARG A 445 6.99 39.67 -2.84
CA ARG A 445 5.85 39.69 -3.78
C ARG A 445 6.15 38.84 -5.01
N CYS A 446 5.20 37.99 -5.35
CA CYS A 446 5.17 37.13 -6.52
C CYS A 446 4.79 37.94 -7.76
N ILE A 447 5.77 38.60 -8.37
CA ILE A 447 5.58 39.41 -9.58
C ILE A 447 5.93 38.55 -10.82
N PRO A 448 5.00 38.40 -11.78
CA PRO A 448 5.29 37.74 -13.05
C PRO A 448 6.46 38.40 -13.77
N GLY A 449 7.44 37.59 -14.19
CA GLY A 449 8.66 38.08 -14.86
C GLY A 449 9.87 38.27 -13.94
N GLU A 450 9.68 38.33 -12.62
CA GLU A 450 10.74 38.61 -11.63
C GLU A 450 11.19 37.34 -10.86
N LEU A 451 11.16 36.17 -11.52
CA LEU A 451 11.57 34.92 -10.87
C LEU A 451 13.02 34.95 -10.38
N PRO A 452 14.02 35.42 -11.15
CA PRO A 452 15.40 35.52 -10.68
C PRO A 452 15.54 36.39 -9.42
N GLU A 453 14.86 37.53 -9.37
CA GLU A 453 14.89 38.50 -8.27
C GLU A 453 14.23 37.93 -7.01
N MET A 454 13.11 37.20 -7.17
CA MET A 454 12.49 36.47 -6.06
C MET A 454 13.42 35.41 -5.48
N VAL A 455 14.17 34.70 -6.35
CA VAL A 455 15.13 33.68 -5.90
C VAL A 455 16.33 34.34 -5.20
N ASP A 456 16.83 35.47 -5.70
CA ASP A 456 17.91 36.25 -5.06
C ASP A 456 17.51 36.71 -3.64
N GLN A 457 16.30 37.27 -3.51
CA GLN A 457 15.76 37.70 -2.22
C GLN A 457 15.56 36.53 -1.26
N ALA A 458 14.97 35.43 -1.75
CA ALA A 458 14.76 34.22 -0.95
C ALA A 458 16.08 33.60 -0.47
N GLU A 459 17.09 33.54 -1.34
CA GLU A 459 18.42 33.05 -0.99
C GLU A 459 19.09 33.95 0.06
N ALA A 460 19.01 35.26 -0.08
CA ALA A 460 19.58 36.21 0.87
C ALA A 460 18.94 36.05 2.28
N ILE A 461 17.63 35.84 2.33
CA ILE A 461 16.90 35.61 3.59
C ILE A 461 17.29 34.28 4.21
N LEU A 462 17.36 33.19 3.42
CA LEU A 462 17.83 31.90 3.90
C LEU A 462 19.26 32.01 4.45
N CYS A 463 20.18 32.63 3.72
CA CYS A 463 21.57 32.78 4.18
C CYS A 463 21.69 33.59 5.48
N ARG A 464 20.76 34.51 5.73
CA ARG A 464 20.80 35.40 6.91
C ARG A 464 20.06 34.84 8.11
N HIS A 465 18.94 34.15 7.90
CA HIS A 465 18.00 33.77 8.96
C HIS A 465 17.86 32.26 9.14
N GLU A 466 18.25 31.43 8.16
CA GLU A 466 18.28 29.98 8.31
C GLU A 466 19.63 29.52 8.86
N THR A 467 19.67 29.20 10.15
CA THR A 467 20.88 28.71 10.84
C THR A 467 21.37 27.36 10.33
N ASN A 468 20.55 26.63 9.55
CA ASN A 468 20.84 25.32 9.00
C ASN A 468 20.77 25.26 7.46
N PHE A 469 21.40 26.22 6.79
CA PHE A 469 21.45 26.33 5.33
C PHE A 469 22.89 26.49 4.82
N TYR A 470 23.44 25.43 4.23
CA TYR A 470 24.83 25.38 3.78
C TYR A 470 24.97 24.80 2.38
N GLN A 471 26.15 24.92 1.77
CA GLN A 471 26.51 24.21 0.55
C GLN A 471 27.70 23.26 0.77
N ARG A 472 27.64 22.05 0.19
CA ARG A 472 28.74 21.05 0.21
C ARG A 472 28.68 20.16 -1.02
N SER A 473 29.84 19.86 -1.62
CA SER A 473 29.97 18.91 -2.75
C SER A 473 29.03 19.19 -3.94
N GLY A 474 28.72 20.47 -4.20
CA GLY A 474 27.82 20.87 -5.28
C GLY A 474 26.33 20.68 -4.98
N GLN A 475 25.94 20.58 -3.71
CA GLN A 475 24.56 20.52 -3.25
C GLN A 475 24.31 21.52 -2.12
N LEU A 476 23.08 22.01 -2.01
CA LEU A 476 22.59 22.64 -0.78
C LEU A 476 22.32 21.54 0.24
N VAL A 477 22.81 21.74 1.45
CA VAL A 477 22.78 20.75 2.53
C VAL A 477 22.31 21.38 3.83
N ARG A 478 21.87 20.52 4.74
CA ARG A 478 21.58 20.82 6.14
C ARG A 478 22.20 19.73 7.00
N TRP A 479 22.45 20.01 8.26
CA TRP A 479 22.82 18.99 9.22
C TRP A 479 21.64 18.59 10.09
N CYS A 480 21.63 17.35 10.58
CA CYS A 480 20.74 16.94 11.64
C CYS A 480 21.48 15.97 12.57
N VAL A 481 21.01 15.87 13.81
CA VAL A 481 21.49 14.83 14.72
C VAL A 481 20.72 13.55 14.38
N SER A 482 21.45 12.47 14.10
CA SER A 482 20.84 11.17 13.87
C SER A 482 20.06 10.78 15.11
N HIS A 483 18.83 10.36 14.89
CA HIS A 483 18.10 9.67 15.93
C HIS A 483 18.65 8.25 16.01
N PRO A 484 18.55 7.59 17.17
CA PRO A 484 18.91 6.18 17.27
C PRO A 484 18.08 5.39 16.26
N GLU A 485 18.74 4.89 15.22
CA GLU A 485 18.11 4.09 14.18
C GLU A 485 18.59 2.65 14.34
N THR A 486 17.62 1.74 14.46
CA THR A 486 17.90 0.31 14.54
C THR A 486 17.53 -0.32 13.23
N VAL A 487 18.53 -0.67 12.43
CA VAL A 487 18.35 -1.38 11.16
C VAL A 487 18.89 -2.79 11.32
N ARG A 488 18.04 -3.81 11.09
CA ARG A 488 18.41 -5.24 11.18
C ARG A 488 19.04 -5.65 12.54
N GLY A 489 18.61 -5.03 13.64
CA GLY A 489 19.11 -5.33 14.99
C GLY A 489 20.46 -4.69 15.33
N VAL A 490 21.02 -3.89 14.43
CA VAL A 490 22.16 -3.02 14.72
C VAL A 490 21.60 -1.65 15.08
N THR A 491 21.58 -1.34 16.36
CA THR A 491 21.28 0.02 16.84
C THR A 491 22.52 0.86 16.59
N ARG A 492 22.42 1.78 15.63
CA ARG A 492 23.39 2.86 15.57
C ARG A 492 23.03 3.82 16.71
N PRO A 493 23.94 4.11 17.65
CA PRO A 493 23.66 5.13 18.64
C PRO A 493 23.26 6.42 17.91
N GLY A 494 22.16 7.03 18.36
CA GLY A 494 21.84 8.40 17.95
C GLY A 494 22.91 9.36 18.42
N GLY A 495 22.90 10.58 17.91
CA GLY A 495 23.92 11.58 18.23
C GLY A 495 25.01 11.75 17.17
N ALA A 496 25.00 10.93 16.12
CA ALA A 496 25.88 11.15 14.97
C ALA A 496 25.33 12.31 14.13
N ILE A 497 26.17 13.26 13.75
CA ILE A 497 25.72 14.34 12.87
C ILE A 497 25.67 13.83 11.43
N LEU A 498 24.48 13.93 10.82
CA LEU A 498 24.25 13.62 9.42
C LEU A 498 24.17 14.91 8.62
N ILE A 499 24.70 14.88 7.40
CA ILE A 499 24.54 15.96 6.43
C ILE A 499 23.62 15.45 5.35
N LEU A 500 22.48 16.12 5.19
CA LEU A 500 21.43 15.77 4.26
C LEU A 500 21.36 16.81 3.15
N SER A 501 21.20 16.39 1.91
CA SER A 501 20.88 17.27 0.79
C SER A 501 19.47 17.86 1.00
N GLN A 502 19.28 19.12 0.63
CA GLN A 502 17.96 19.74 0.65
C GLN A 502 17.23 19.46 -0.67
N ASP A 503 15.99 19.02 -0.58
CA ASP A 503 15.07 18.91 -1.72
C ASP A 503 14.15 20.14 -1.82
N ALA A 504 13.38 20.21 -2.91
CA ALA A 504 12.53 21.36 -3.19
C ALA A 504 11.41 21.53 -2.15
N ASP A 505 10.89 20.44 -1.60
CA ASP A 505 9.78 20.45 -0.65
C ASP A 505 10.24 20.91 0.73
N TYR A 506 11.41 20.45 1.18
CA TYR A 506 12.06 20.95 2.40
C TYR A 506 12.36 22.44 2.30
N LEU A 507 12.92 22.91 1.17
CA LEU A 507 13.18 24.33 0.96
C LEU A 507 11.89 25.17 0.97
N LEU A 508 10.81 24.68 0.36
CA LEU A 508 9.52 25.36 0.40
C LEU A 508 8.98 25.50 1.82
N ASP A 509 9.11 24.49 2.68
CA ASP A 509 8.75 24.62 4.10
C ASP A 509 9.57 25.73 4.78
N ARG A 510 10.88 25.78 4.58
CA ARG A 510 11.73 26.84 5.17
C ARG A 510 11.38 28.22 4.65
N LEU A 511 11.16 28.37 3.34
CA LEU A 511 10.77 29.64 2.72
C LEU A 511 9.42 30.14 3.25
N ASN A 512 8.43 29.27 3.43
CA ASN A 512 7.11 29.67 3.94
C ASN A 512 7.11 30.00 5.44
N ARG A 513 8.07 29.46 6.20
CA ARG A 513 8.26 29.81 7.62
C ARG A 513 8.98 31.15 7.79
N LEU A 514 9.97 31.44 6.94
CA LEU A 514 10.82 32.63 7.08
C LEU A 514 10.27 33.86 6.36
N ILE A 515 9.46 33.69 5.31
CA ILE A 515 9.09 34.74 4.37
C ILE A 515 7.56 34.78 4.21
N GLN A 516 7.01 35.99 4.21
CA GLN A 516 5.63 36.22 3.79
C GLN A 516 5.59 36.34 2.27
N TRP A 517 4.86 35.44 1.63
CA TRP A 517 4.68 35.49 0.19
C TRP A 517 3.37 36.16 -0.14
N GLU A 518 3.37 37.08 -1.08
CA GLU A 518 2.18 37.79 -1.51
C GLU A 518 2.03 37.74 -3.03
N ARG A 519 0.82 37.56 -3.54
CA ARG A 519 0.53 37.63 -4.97
C ARG A 519 -0.56 38.66 -5.24
N TRP A 520 -0.49 39.32 -6.38
CA TRP A 520 -1.53 40.26 -6.80
C TRP A 520 -2.85 39.53 -7.03
N ASN A 521 -3.94 40.03 -6.45
CA ASN A 521 -5.30 39.58 -6.70
C ASN A 521 -6.03 40.61 -7.57
N GLU A 522 -6.25 40.29 -8.85
CA GLU A 522 -6.93 41.19 -9.80
C GLU A 522 -8.37 41.54 -9.40
N ARG A 523 -9.07 40.63 -8.70
CA ARG A 523 -10.46 40.86 -8.29
C ARG A 523 -10.56 41.88 -7.16
N GLU A 524 -9.62 41.83 -6.23
CA GLU A 524 -9.62 42.67 -5.03
C GLU A 524 -8.72 43.90 -5.18
N GLN A 525 -7.94 43.98 -6.26
CA GLN A 525 -6.97 45.05 -6.54
C GLN A 525 -5.97 45.25 -5.39
N GLU A 526 -5.59 44.15 -4.73
CA GLU A 526 -4.65 44.14 -3.61
C GLU A 526 -3.76 42.90 -3.61
N TYR A 527 -2.64 42.97 -2.87
CA TYR A 527 -1.77 41.82 -2.64
C TYR A 527 -2.35 40.93 -1.54
N ARG A 528 -2.44 39.62 -1.82
CA ARG A 528 -2.90 38.60 -0.86
C ARG A 528 -1.79 37.63 -0.53
N VAL A 529 -1.75 37.21 0.74
CA VAL A 529 -0.83 36.18 1.21
C VAL A 529 -1.02 34.89 0.42
N CYS A 530 0.09 34.26 0.06
CA CYS A 530 0.16 32.98 -0.63
C CYS A 530 1.35 32.17 -0.11
N ASN A 531 1.59 31.01 -0.71
CA ASN A 531 2.79 30.22 -0.45
C ASN A 531 3.87 30.55 -1.48
N ALA A 532 5.13 30.30 -1.10
CA ALA A 532 6.28 30.36 -1.99
C ALA A 532 6.02 29.58 -3.30
N PRO A 533 6.21 30.19 -4.48
CA PRO A 533 6.10 29.47 -5.74
C PRO A 533 7.15 28.36 -5.82
N ARG A 534 6.76 27.13 -6.18
CA ARG A 534 7.69 26.00 -6.40
C ARG A 534 8.89 26.35 -7.30
N PRO A 535 8.73 27.15 -8.39
CA PRO A 535 9.85 27.60 -9.21
C PRO A 535 10.97 28.31 -8.45
N VAL A 536 10.67 28.98 -7.32
CA VAL A 536 11.70 29.63 -6.49
C VAL A 536 12.64 28.59 -5.91
N ALA A 537 12.09 27.54 -5.28
CA ALA A 537 12.89 26.47 -4.67
C ALA A 537 13.66 25.65 -5.71
N THR A 538 13.04 25.30 -6.84
CA THR A 538 13.71 24.53 -7.90
C THR A 538 14.79 25.34 -8.61
N THR A 539 14.57 26.63 -8.85
CA THR A 539 15.59 27.52 -9.44
C THR A 539 16.74 27.73 -8.46
N LEU A 540 16.45 27.92 -7.17
CA LEU A 540 17.48 28.00 -6.15
C LEU A 540 18.35 26.74 -6.14
N LEU A 541 17.76 25.55 -6.14
CA LEU A 541 18.50 24.28 -6.21
C LEU A 541 19.31 24.11 -7.51
N ALA A 542 18.89 24.73 -8.61
CA ALA A 542 19.59 24.64 -9.89
C ALA A 542 20.82 25.56 -9.98
N ARG A 543 20.97 26.55 -9.08
CA ARG A 543 22.09 27.53 -9.06
C ARG A 543 23.41 26.96 -8.54
N ARG A 544 23.68 25.68 -8.74
CA ARG A 544 24.93 25.03 -8.32
C ARG A 544 26.14 25.82 -8.85
N GLY A 545 27.03 26.21 -7.94
CA GLY A 545 28.21 27.02 -8.25
C GLY A 545 28.01 28.54 -8.15
N HIS A 546 26.77 29.01 -7.97
CA HIS A 546 26.41 30.42 -7.81
C HIS A 546 25.76 30.74 -6.45
N TRP A 547 25.67 29.77 -5.53
CA TRP A 547 25.07 29.98 -4.22
C TRP A 547 25.90 30.86 -3.29
N ASN A 548 25.21 31.68 -2.50
CA ASN A 548 25.76 32.48 -1.42
C ASN A 548 25.76 31.75 -0.06
N ALA A 549 25.19 30.54 0.01
CA ALA A 549 25.18 29.73 1.24
C ALA A 549 26.60 29.46 1.76
N GLN A 550 26.79 29.34 3.07
CA GLN A 550 28.11 29.06 3.64
C GLN A 550 28.60 27.65 3.28
N ARG A 551 29.90 27.46 3.08
CA ARG A 551 30.47 26.16 2.67
C ARG A 551 30.67 25.24 3.88
N LEU A 552 29.93 24.15 3.97
CA LEU A 552 30.10 23.19 5.06
C LEU A 552 31.30 22.26 4.81
N VAL A 553 32.43 22.53 5.48
CA VAL A 553 33.67 21.73 5.36
C VAL A 553 33.61 20.47 6.22
N ALA A 554 33.28 20.64 7.50
CA ALA A 554 33.17 19.56 8.48
C ALA A 554 32.14 19.97 9.55
N VAL A 555 31.62 18.99 10.28
CA VAL A 555 30.85 19.24 11.50
C VAL A 555 31.56 18.54 12.64
N ILE A 556 31.80 19.26 13.73
CA ILE A 556 32.40 18.75 14.95
C ILE A 556 31.34 18.75 16.05
N ASN A 557 31.30 17.68 16.84
CA ASN A 557 30.36 17.51 17.96
C ASN A 557 31.07 17.41 19.31
N ALA A 558 32.35 17.79 19.35
CA ALA A 558 33.18 17.79 20.54
C ALA A 558 34.05 19.06 20.57
N PRO A 559 34.39 19.58 21.76
CA PRO A 559 35.33 20.69 21.90
C PRO A 559 36.62 20.41 21.13
N THR A 560 36.99 21.33 20.25
CA THR A 560 38.13 21.13 19.32
C THR A 560 39.18 22.21 19.56
N LEU A 561 40.44 21.79 19.70
CA LEU A 561 41.58 22.71 19.81
C LEU A 561 41.94 23.26 18.42
N ARG A 562 41.96 24.58 18.29
CA ARG A 562 42.39 25.27 17.06
C ARG A 562 43.92 25.31 16.96
N PRO A 563 44.50 25.51 15.76
CA PRO A 563 45.95 25.61 15.58
C PRO A 563 46.63 26.73 16.39
N ASP A 564 45.89 27.75 16.80
CA ASP A 564 46.36 28.85 17.65
C ASP A 564 46.31 28.53 19.16
N GLY A 565 45.86 27.33 19.54
CA GLY A 565 45.72 26.89 20.92
C GLY A 565 44.41 27.29 21.60
N SER A 566 43.50 28.01 20.92
CA SER A 566 42.17 28.31 21.45
C SER A 566 41.24 27.09 21.37
N VAL A 567 40.28 27.00 22.30
CA VAL A 567 39.26 25.94 22.31
C VAL A 567 38.00 26.44 21.61
N LEU A 568 37.49 25.67 20.66
CA LEU A 568 36.17 25.85 20.07
C LEU A 568 35.17 24.95 20.81
N ASP A 569 34.43 25.52 21.75
CA ASP A 569 33.46 24.84 22.61
C ASP A 569 32.03 25.44 22.55
N GLN A 570 31.84 26.53 21.81
CA GLN A 570 30.53 27.13 21.57
C GLN A 570 29.93 26.69 20.23
N SER A 571 28.61 26.50 20.21
CA SER A 571 27.85 26.22 18.99
C SER A 571 27.92 27.39 18.02
N GLY A 572 28.32 27.13 16.79
CA GLY A 572 28.45 28.14 15.73
C GLY A 572 29.06 27.55 14.47
N TYR A 573 29.21 28.40 13.45
CA TYR A 573 29.95 28.09 12.23
C TYR A 573 31.36 28.68 12.29
#